data_AF-A0AB33TEM7-F1
#
_entry.id   AF-A0AB33TEM7-F1
#
_cell.length_a   1.000
_cell.length_b   1.000
_cell.length_c   1.000
_cell.angle_alpha   90.00
_cell.angle_beta   90.00
_cell.angle_gamma   90.00
#
_symmetry.space_group_name_H-M   'P 1'
#
loop_
_entity.id
_entity.type
_entity.pdbx_description
1 polymer ?
#
loop_
_entity_poly.entity_id
_entity_poly.type
_entity_poly.pdbx_seq_one_letter_code
_entity_poly.pdbx_strand_id
1 'polypeptide(L)'
;MATRPPSQTRAKDSDRDATCQALDIALGDGQLSMEEHRERVTAATSAKTLGDLSALVTDLQLDAPPVALPREHKPSAWRQRTPFLVIAAFSAAVIALGVGLLVRESGTAERPGSAGAPGAVGRGAGPIDDGVAPTVIPRPAPAEKNIFTAPGLSTLIDRIHQKFGDSTGYELDLYPEYAIIERADPDEPKGLISYLYREGTFDDPDRRPRSFDNLGDVGAFDQAAILGIIRGAAQTLGIDRGEPSHVIIRPNAEGGLQINIYASRGNYESGYISVDAQGLNPKLYPPS
;
A
#
# COMPACT_ATOMS: atom_id res chain seq x y z
N MET A 1 -14.98 -18.45 23.10
CA MET A 1 -15.57 -18.14 21.78
C MET A 1 -15.28 -16.67 21.50
N ALA A 2 -14.67 -16.34 20.36
CA ALA A 2 -14.48 -14.94 19.99
C ALA A 2 -15.78 -14.39 19.39
N THR A 3 -16.25 -13.25 19.89
CA THR A 3 -17.45 -12.60 19.36
C THR A 3 -17.10 -11.93 18.04
N ARG A 4 -17.38 -12.60 16.91
CA ARG A 4 -17.38 -11.96 15.58
C ARG A 4 -18.26 -10.71 15.70
N PRO A 5 -17.79 -9.49 15.32
CA PRO A 5 -18.65 -8.31 15.34
C PRO A 5 -19.89 -8.64 14.50
N PRO A 6 -21.12 -8.35 14.98
CA PRO A 6 -22.31 -8.81 14.30
C PRO A 6 -22.33 -8.21 12.90
N SER A 7 -22.60 -9.03 11.88
CA SER A 7 -22.57 -8.63 10.46
C SER A 7 -23.54 -7.49 10.13
N GLN A 8 -24.45 -7.16 11.04
CA GLN A 8 -25.42 -6.07 10.93
C GLN A 8 -24.91 -4.73 11.54
N THR A 9 -23.70 -4.67 12.11
CA THR A 9 -23.08 -3.42 12.57
C THR A 9 -22.91 -2.47 11.40
N ARG A 10 -23.47 -1.26 11.49
CA ARG A 10 -23.36 -0.24 10.44
C ARG A 10 -21.91 0.23 10.27
N ALA A 11 -21.44 0.27 9.03
CA ALA A 11 -20.11 0.81 8.68
C ALA A 11 -20.09 2.34 8.73
N LYS A 12 -19.05 2.90 9.34
CA LYS A 12 -18.62 4.30 9.17
C LYS A 12 -18.01 4.51 7.79
N ASP A 13 -17.77 5.76 7.45
CA ASP A 13 -17.11 6.16 6.22
C ASP A 13 -15.63 5.71 6.25
N SER A 14 -14.93 5.94 7.37
CA SER A 14 -13.58 5.42 7.64
C SER A 14 -13.41 3.91 7.43
N ASP A 15 -14.47 3.13 7.69
CA ASP A 15 -14.43 1.67 7.54
C ASP A 15 -14.48 1.29 6.04
N ARG A 16 -15.21 2.07 5.22
CA ARG A 16 -15.20 1.94 3.75
C ARG A 16 -13.87 2.38 3.17
N ASP A 17 -13.35 3.52 3.62
CA ASP A 17 -12.09 4.09 3.13
C ASP A 17 -10.92 3.11 3.37
N ALA A 18 -10.83 2.53 4.58
CA ALA A 18 -9.84 1.48 4.88
C ALA A 18 -10.05 0.19 4.07
N THR A 19 -11.30 -0.14 3.70
CA THR A 19 -11.60 -1.28 2.82
C THR A 19 -11.19 -0.98 1.37
N CYS A 20 -11.39 0.24 0.89
CA CYS A 20 -10.92 0.67 -0.43
C CYS A 20 -9.38 0.63 -0.49
N GLN A 21 -8.69 1.21 0.51
CA GLN A 21 -7.23 1.15 0.60
C GLN A 21 -6.70 -0.30 0.58
N ALA A 22 -7.38 -1.25 1.24
CA ALA A 22 -7.01 -2.66 1.21
C ALA A 22 -7.21 -3.31 -0.18
N LEU A 23 -8.25 -2.89 -0.93
CA LEU A 23 -8.45 -3.31 -2.32
C LEU A 23 -7.39 -2.70 -3.25
N ASP A 24 -7.05 -1.43 -3.06
CA ASP A 24 -6.01 -0.73 -3.83
C ASP A 24 -4.64 -1.42 -3.66
N ILE A 25 -4.30 -1.85 -2.44
CA ILE A 25 -3.09 -2.64 -2.16
C ILE A 25 -3.17 -4.01 -2.86
N ALA A 26 -4.30 -4.71 -2.79
CA ALA A 26 -4.46 -6.01 -3.45
C ALA A 26 -4.40 -5.93 -4.99
N LEU A 27 -4.82 -4.82 -5.59
CA LEU A 27 -4.56 -4.49 -6.99
C LEU A 27 -3.07 -4.17 -7.23
N GLY A 28 -2.47 -3.37 -6.34
CA GLY A 28 -1.04 -3.03 -6.34
C GLY A 28 -0.13 -4.26 -6.37
N ASP A 29 -0.48 -5.29 -5.60
CA ASP A 29 0.19 -6.59 -5.50
C ASP A 29 -0.18 -7.59 -6.62
N GLY A 30 -1.16 -7.26 -7.47
CA GLY A 30 -1.64 -8.16 -8.53
C GLY A 30 -2.49 -9.34 -8.04
N GLN A 31 -3.05 -9.26 -6.83
CA GLN A 31 -4.01 -10.23 -6.29
C GLN A 31 -5.43 -10.03 -6.86
N LEU A 32 -5.72 -8.82 -7.33
CA LEU A 32 -6.95 -8.45 -8.04
C LEU A 32 -6.63 -7.99 -9.45
N SER A 33 -7.50 -8.33 -10.42
CA SER A 33 -7.59 -7.57 -11.67
C SER A 33 -8.27 -6.21 -11.46
N MET A 34 -8.06 -5.27 -12.39
CA MET A 34 -8.63 -3.92 -12.31
C MET A 34 -10.17 -3.91 -12.32
N GLU A 35 -10.81 -4.87 -13.01
CA GLU A 35 -12.27 -4.99 -13.01
C GLU A 35 -12.80 -5.56 -11.67
N GLU A 36 -12.16 -6.58 -11.09
CA GLU A 36 -12.53 -7.10 -9.77
C GLU A 36 -12.30 -6.05 -8.66
N HIS A 37 -11.21 -5.28 -8.76
CA HIS A 37 -10.96 -4.12 -7.90
C HIS A 37 -12.11 -3.11 -7.99
N ARG A 38 -12.48 -2.71 -9.22
CA ARG A 38 -13.56 -1.77 -9.49
C ARG A 38 -14.92 -2.26 -8.95
N GLU A 39 -15.27 -3.53 -9.15
CA GLU A 39 -16.48 -4.12 -8.57
C GLU A 39 -16.47 -4.03 -7.04
N ARG A 40 -15.35 -4.43 -6.42
CA ARG A 40 -15.21 -4.45 -4.95
C ARG A 40 -15.19 -3.05 -4.35
N VAL A 41 -14.54 -2.06 -4.96
CA VAL A 41 -14.54 -0.66 -4.50
C VAL A 41 -15.94 -0.03 -4.63
N THR A 42 -16.68 -0.36 -5.69
CA THR A 42 -18.08 0.07 -5.86
C THR A 42 -18.98 -0.55 -4.78
N ALA A 43 -18.75 -1.80 -4.41
CA ALA A 43 -19.44 -2.46 -3.30
C ALA A 43 -19.01 -1.90 -1.93
N ALA A 44 -17.73 -1.57 -1.74
CA ALA A 44 -17.19 -1.06 -0.49
C ALA A 44 -17.71 0.35 -0.18
N THR A 45 -17.65 1.27 -1.14
CA THR A 45 -18.18 2.64 -1.03
C THR A 45 -19.70 2.70 -0.79
N SER A 46 -20.45 1.69 -1.26
CA SER A 46 -21.91 1.58 -1.03
C SER A 46 -22.31 0.70 0.16
N ALA A 47 -21.35 0.03 0.81
CA ALA A 47 -21.57 -0.91 1.90
C ALA A 47 -22.26 -0.28 3.11
N LYS A 48 -23.27 -0.96 3.67
CA LYS A 48 -24.04 -0.45 4.82
C LYS A 48 -23.54 -1.02 6.13
N THR A 49 -22.89 -2.18 6.11
CA THR A 49 -22.42 -2.90 7.30
C THR A 49 -20.96 -3.31 7.21
N LEU A 50 -20.35 -3.55 8.38
CA LEU A 50 -19.04 -4.20 8.49
C LEU A 50 -19.06 -5.65 7.95
N GLY A 51 -20.23 -6.29 7.91
CA GLY A 51 -20.41 -7.59 7.27
C GLY A 51 -20.13 -7.52 5.77
N ASP A 52 -20.80 -6.58 5.10
CA ASP A 52 -20.65 -6.32 3.65
C ASP A 52 -19.17 -6.03 3.31
N LEU A 53 -18.54 -5.09 4.03
CA LEU A 53 -17.13 -4.74 3.83
C LEU A 53 -16.20 -5.94 4.02
N SER A 54 -16.38 -6.72 5.09
CA SER A 54 -15.52 -7.89 5.36
C SER A 54 -15.57 -8.94 4.25
N ALA A 55 -16.71 -9.08 3.55
CA ALA A 55 -16.87 -10.07 2.50
C ALA A 55 -16.03 -9.74 1.25
N LEU A 56 -15.81 -8.45 0.96
CA LEU A 56 -15.11 -7.98 -0.24
C LEU A 56 -13.59 -8.20 -0.20
N VAL A 57 -13.06 -8.52 0.98
CA VAL A 57 -11.63 -8.70 1.27
C VAL A 57 -11.30 -10.02 1.96
N THR A 58 -12.26 -10.95 2.09
CA THR A 58 -12.08 -12.23 2.83
C THR A 58 -11.18 -13.22 2.09
N ASP A 59 -11.13 -13.14 0.77
CA ASP A 59 -10.35 -13.99 -0.14
C ASP A 59 -8.96 -13.43 -0.49
N LEU A 60 -8.68 -12.18 -0.09
CA LEU A 60 -7.43 -11.48 -0.38
C LEU A 60 -6.36 -11.80 0.65
N GLN A 61 -5.12 -11.95 0.18
CA GLN A 61 -3.93 -12.14 1.02
C GLN A 61 -3.43 -10.77 1.50
N LEU A 62 -4.28 -10.09 2.28
CA LEU A 62 -3.89 -8.87 2.99
C LEU A 62 -2.91 -9.24 4.11
N ASP A 63 -1.73 -8.60 4.11
CA ASP A 63 -0.63 -8.96 5.00
C ASP A 63 -1.00 -8.73 6.49
N ALA A 64 -1.28 -9.82 7.20
CA ALA A 64 -1.70 -9.81 8.60
C ALA A 64 -0.50 -10.17 9.52
N PRO A 65 -0.04 -9.26 10.39
CA PRO A 65 1.15 -9.50 11.21
C PRO A 65 0.96 -10.63 12.23
N PRO A 66 2.04 -11.37 12.57
CA PRO A 66 1.95 -12.52 13.45
C PRO A 66 1.57 -12.15 14.88
N VAL A 67 0.82 -13.06 15.48
CA VAL A 67 -0.03 -12.84 16.64
C VAL A 67 0.61 -13.53 17.87
N ALA A 68 0.79 -12.86 19.04
CA ALA A 68 1.46 -13.42 20.26
C ALA A 68 0.63 -13.39 21.59
N LEU A 69 0.39 -14.55 22.24
CA LEU A 69 -0.76 -14.80 23.16
C LEU A 69 -0.59 -14.32 24.63
N PRO A 70 -1.46 -13.45 25.16
CA PRO A 70 -1.61 -13.20 26.60
C PRO A 70 -2.36 -14.34 27.32
N ARG A 71 -1.96 -14.63 28.56
CA ARG A 71 -2.55 -15.69 29.40
C ARG A 71 -3.91 -15.28 29.99
N GLU A 72 -4.70 -16.28 30.40
CA GLU A 72 -5.96 -16.09 31.12
C GLU A 72 -5.82 -15.23 32.38
N HIS A 73 -6.82 -14.39 32.66
CA HIS A 73 -7.03 -13.77 33.97
C HIS A 73 -8.48 -13.99 34.43
N LYS A 74 -8.67 -14.41 35.69
CA LYS A 74 -9.99 -14.63 36.29
C LYS A 74 -10.68 -13.31 36.67
N PRO A 75 -12.03 -13.25 36.63
CA PRO A 75 -12.76 -12.00 36.80
C PRO A 75 -12.88 -11.55 38.25
N SER A 76 -12.97 -10.23 38.44
CA SER A 76 -13.53 -9.59 39.63
C SER A 76 -14.70 -8.69 39.20
N ALA A 77 -15.68 -8.48 40.08
CA ALA A 77 -16.92 -7.78 39.74
C ALA A 77 -17.17 -6.60 40.69
N TRP A 78 -17.46 -5.41 40.14
CA TRP A 78 -18.54 -4.49 40.57
C TRP A 78 -18.51 -3.17 39.76
N ARG A 79 -19.63 -2.87 39.06
CA ARG A 79 -20.20 -1.54 38.69
C ARG A 79 -19.43 -0.27 39.17
N GLN A 80 -19.19 0.79 38.37
CA GLN A 80 -20.10 1.48 37.42
C GLN A 80 -19.38 2.37 36.36
N ARG A 81 -20.15 2.78 35.33
CA ARG A 81 -20.07 4.04 34.53
C ARG A 81 -18.89 4.27 33.55
N THR A 82 -19.19 4.01 32.26
CA THR A 82 -18.80 4.78 31.04
C THR A 82 -17.33 5.24 30.90
N PRO A 83 -16.52 4.59 30.04
CA PRO A 83 -15.06 4.76 30.00
C PRO A 83 -14.54 5.88 29.09
N PHE A 84 -13.25 6.18 29.30
CA PHE A 84 -12.36 6.97 28.46
C PHE A 84 -11.78 6.14 27.27
N LEU A 85 -10.88 6.78 26.52
CA LEU A 85 -9.93 6.23 25.53
C LEU A 85 -8.99 5.12 26.07
N VAL A 86 -8.01 4.72 25.24
CA VAL A 86 -6.90 3.73 25.41
C VAL A 86 -7.29 2.34 24.87
N ILE A 87 -6.79 1.84 23.72
CA ILE A 87 -5.41 1.68 23.15
C ILE A 87 -4.67 0.44 23.73
N ALA A 88 -4.40 -0.56 22.85
CA ALA A 88 -3.52 -1.73 23.01
C ALA A 88 -3.87 -2.75 24.15
N ALA A 89 -3.73 -4.08 24.05
CA ALA A 89 -3.50 -5.09 22.98
C ALA A 89 -3.72 -6.52 23.61
N PHE A 90 -3.60 -7.72 23.01
CA PHE A 90 -3.26 -8.21 21.66
C PHE A 90 -3.68 -9.71 21.49
N SER A 91 -4.18 -10.14 20.31
CA SER A 91 -3.98 -11.50 19.72
C SER A 91 -4.51 -12.79 20.48
N ALA A 92 -4.23 -14.10 20.19
CA ALA A 92 -3.18 -14.70 19.32
C ALA A 92 -3.11 -16.23 18.98
N ALA A 93 -2.00 -16.60 18.29
CA ALA A 93 -1.31 -17.90 18.06
C ALA A 93 -2.00 -18.98 17.19
N VAL A 94 -1.28 -19.84 16.45
CA VAL A 94 0.19 -20.02 16.37
C VAL A 94 0.76 -19.22 15.16
N ILE A 95 1.64 -19.63 14.22
CA ILE A 95 2.36 -20.86 13.82
C ILE A 95 3.86 -20.51 13.62
N ALA A 96 4.75 -21.49 13.76
CA ALA A 96 6.14 -21.44 13.26
C ALA A 96 6.44 -22.69 12.42
N LEU A 97 7.53 -22.64 11.64
CA LEU A 97 8.18 -23.77 10.96
C LEU A 97 7.64 -24.19 9.57
N GLY A 98 8.17 -23.57 8.52
CA GLY A 98 8.39 -24.25 7.25
C GLY A 98 9.76 -24.94 7.25
N VAL A 99 9.81 -26.25 7.53
CA VAL A 99 11.02 -27.07 7.38
C VAL A 99 10.90 -27.92 6.12
N GLY A 100 11.87 -27.78 5.21
CA GLY A 100 12.05 -28.71 4.11
C GLY A 100 12.91 -29.89 4.55
N LEU A 101 12.42 -31.12 4.38
CA LEU A 101 13.26 -32.31 4.31
C LEU A 101 12.54 -33.45 3.58
N LEU A 102 13.10 -33.87 2.44
CA LEU A 102 12.79 -35.13 1.79
C LEU A 102 13.58 -36.25 2.49
N VAL A 103 12.89 -37.28 2.98
CA VAL A 103 13.51 -38.56 3.33
C VAL A 103 12.68 -39.68 2.70
N ARG A 104 13.39 -40.68 2.16
CA ARG A 104 12.86 -41.80 1.37
C ARG A 104 12.86 -43.09 2.20
N GLU A 105 12.07 -44.06 1.77
CA GLU A 105 11.74 -45.29 2.50
C GLU A 105 12.93 -46.19 2.88
N SER A 106 12.69 -47.06 3.85
CA SER A 106 13.68 -47.85 4.58
C SER A 106 14.21 -49.09 3.83
N GLY A 107 15.50 -49.36 4.03
CA GLY A 107 16.18 -50.62 3.69
C GLY A 107 16.97 -51.14 4.90
N THR A 108 17.18 -52.46 4.99
CA THR A 108 17.75 -53.12 6.17
C THR A 108 19.27 -52.96 6.32
N ALA A 109 19.75 -53.12 7.56
CA ALA A 109 21.13 -52.85 7.96
C ALA A 109 22.12 -53.98 7.63
N GLU A 110 23.42 -53.63 7.54
CA GLU A 110 24.48 -54.44 8.17
C GLU A 110 25.76 -53.64 8.51
N ARG A 111 26.84 -54.35 8.90
CA ARG A 111 28.00 -53.87 9.70
C ARG A 111 28.99 -52.93 9.00
N PRO A 112 29.82 -52.18 9.78
CA PRO A 112 30.86 -51.30 9.26
C PRO A 112 32.11 -52.04 8.74
N GLY A 113 32.77 -51.47 7.73
CA GLY A 113 34.05 -51.91 7.15
C GLY A 113 35.01 -50.73 6.91
N SER A 114 36.30 -51.00 6.73
CA SER A 114 37.38 -50.02 6.92
C SER A 114 38.04 -49.48 5.63
N ALA A 115 38.57 -48.25 5.76
CA ALA A 115 39.68 -47.65 4.99
C ALA A 115 39.48 -47.31 3.50
N GLY A 116 39.99 -46.12 3.11
CA GLY A 116 40.09 -45.67 1.71
C GLY A 116 40.02 -44.14 1.56
N ALA A 117 41.10 -43.52 1.09
CA ALA A 117 41.19 -42.09 0.72
C ALA A 117 42.33 -41.93 -0.32
N PRO A 118 42.52 -40.77 -0.99
CA PRO A 118 41.67 -39.57 -1.07
C PRO A 118 41.31 -39.19 -2.53
N GLY A 119 40.62 -38.06 -2.72
CA GLY A 119 40.45 -37.41 -4.04
C GLY A 119 39.97 -35.97 -3.88
N ALA A 120 40.88 -35.00 -3.93
CA ALA A 120 40.60 -33.60 -3.60
C ALA A 120 40.53 -32.69 -4.84
N VAL A 121 39.50 -31.84 -4.89
CA VAL A 121 39.46 -30.66 -5.77
C VAL A 121 39.77 -29.44 -4.93
N GLY A 122 40.70 -28.59 -5.40
CA GLY A 122 41.16 -27.41 -4.66
C GLY A 122 40.03 -26.40 -4.44
N ARG A 123 39.82 -25.98 -3.19
CA ARG A 123 38.98 -24.83 -2.87
C ARG A 123 39.68 -23.58 -3.38
N GLY A 124 38.99 -22.77 -4.19
CA GLY A 124 39.50 -21.47 -4.64
C GLY A 124 39.91 -20.59 -3.45
N ALA A 125 40.89 -19.72 -3.66
CA ALA A 125 41.44 -18.88 -2.60
C ALA A 125 40.33 -18.08 -1.89
N GLY A 126 40.40 -18.04 -0.55
CA GLY A 126 39.56 -17.15 0.24
C GLY A 126 39.96 -15.68 0.04
N PRO A 127 39.20 -14.73 0.62
CA PRO A 127 39.60 -13.33 0.64
C PRO A 127 41.04 -13.16 1.14
N ILE A 128 41.83 -12.34 0.45
CA ILE A 128 43.19 -12.02 0.85
C ILE A 128 43.12 -10.94 1.93
N ASP A 129 43.62 -11.24 3.12
CA ASP A 129 43.61 -10.33 4.28
C ASP A 129 44.81 -9.37 4.24
N ASP A 130 44.85 -8.52 3.21
CA ASP A 130 45.91 -7.52 3.00
C ASP A 130 45.69 -6.23 3.83
N GLY A 131 44.75 -6.24 4.79
CA GLY A 131 44.38 -5.08 5.61
C GLY A 131 43.66 -3.94 4.86
N VAL A 132 43.41 -4.09 3.56
CA VAL A 132 42.67 -3.12 2.74
C VAL A 132 41.17 -3.30 2.92
N ALA A 133 40.52 -2.34 3.59
CA ALA A 133 39.07 -2.37 3.78
C ALA A 133 38.32 -2.31 2.43
N PRO A 134 37.30 -3.16 2.20
CA PRO A 134 36.56 -3.18 0.94
C PRO A 134 35.78 -1.87 0.76
N THR A 135 36.05 -1.16 -0.33
CA THR A 135 35.26 0.02 -0.71
C THR A 135 33.91 -0.45 -1.26
N VAL A 136 32.88 -0.37 -0.43
CA VAL A 136 31.50 -0.62 -0.85
C VAL A 136 31.06 0.53 -1.75
N ILE A 137 31.15 0.33 -3.06
CA ILE A 137 30.47 1.19 -4.03
C ILE A 137 28.97 0.90 -3.87
N PRO A 138 28.14 1.86 -3.42
CA PRO A 138 26.71 1.63 -3.33
C PRO A 138 26.17 1.45 -4.76
N ARG A 139 25.53 0.32 -5.02
CA ARG A 139 24.62 0.19 -6.16
C ARG A 139 23.32 0.91 -5.76
N PRO A 140 22.99 2.08 -6.31
CA PRO A 140 21.62 2.58 -6.16
C PRO A 140 20.69 1.58 -6.85
N ALA A 141 19.70 1.08 -6.11
CA ALA A 141 18.41 0.87 -6.75
C ALA A 141 17.95 2.26 -7.26
N PRO A 142 17.54 2.43 -8.53
CA PRO A 142 17.25 3.76 -9.05
C PRO A 142 16.17 4.45 -8.21
N ALA A 143 16.51 5.58 -7.59
CA ALA A 143 15.55 6.37 -6.81
C ALA A 143 14.37 6.86 -7.68
N GLU A 144 14.61 6.95 -8.99
CA GLU A 144 13.66 7.11 -10.09
C GLU A 144 12.44 6.17 -10.01
N LYS A 145 12.57 4.95 -9.43
CA LYS A 145 11.42 4.05 -9.23
C LYS A 145 10.43 4.52 -8.17
N ASN A 146 10.86 5.35 -7.21
CA ASN A 146 9.97 5.84 -6.16
C ASN A 146 9.43 7.23 -6.52
N ILE A 147 8.12 7.30 -6.76
CA ILE A 147 7.41 8.51 -7.21
C ILE A 147 7.35 9.58 -6.11
N PHE A 148 7.51 9.22 -4.82
CA PHE A 148 7.67 10.17 -3.71
C PHE A 148 9.10 10.72 -3.58
N THR A 149 9.87 10.70 -4.67
CA THR A 149 11.16 11.37 -4.83
C THR A 149 11.09 12.42 -5.94
N ALA A 150 11.94 13.45 -5.88
CA ALA A 150 11.97 14.46 -6.93
C ALA A 150 12.27 13.88 -8.33
N PRO A 151 13.25 12.96 -8.51
CA PRO A 151 13.45 12.30 -9.81
C PRO A 151 12.27 11.43 -10.26
N GLY A 152 11.64 10.68 -9.35
CA GLY A 152 10.50 9.82 -9.71
C GLY A 152 9.28 10.63 -10.13
N LEU A 153 8.94 11.67 -9.37
CA LEU A 153 7.79 12.54 -9.67
C LEU A 153 7.98 13.34 -10.96
N SER A 154 9.17 13.92 -11.18
CA SER A 154 9.45 14.65 -12.42
C SER A 154 9.41 13.71 -13.62
N THR A 155 9.98 12.51 -13.50
CA THR A 155 9.95 11.48 -14.57
C THR A 155 8.51 11.07 -14.90
N LEU A 156 7.63 10.92 -13.91
CA LEU A 156 6.22 10.62 -14.14
C LEU A 156 5.53 11.75 -14.94
N ILE A 157 5.70 13.01 -14.54
CA ILE A 157 5.09 14.15 -15.25
C ILE A 157 5.64 14.27 -16.67
N ASP A 158 6.96 14.13 -16.86
CA ASP A 158 7.60 14.09 -18.19
C ASP A 158 7.04 12.94 -19.06
N ARG A 159 6.77 11.77 -18.47
CA ARG A 159 6.16 10.62 -19.16
C ARG A 159 4.69 10.84 -19.52
N ILE A 160 3.92 11.50 -18.66
CA ILE A 160 2.54 11.93 -18.96
C ILE A 160 2.55 12.88 -20.17
N HIS A 161 3.39 13.92 -20.14
CA HIS A 161 3.54 14.85 -21.27
C HIS A 161 4.06 14.16 -22.53
N GLN A 162 4.98 13.20 -22.41
CA GLN A 162 5.49 12.44 -23.56
C GLN A 162 4.44 11.52 -24.20
N LYS A 163 3.57 10.86 -23.41
CA LYS A 163 2.54 9.95 -23.94
C LYS A 163 1.30 10.68 -24.48
N PHE A 164 0.89 11.77 -23.83
CA PHE A 164 -0.40 12.42 -24.09
C PHE A 164 -0.31 13.83 -24.69
N GLY A 165 0.86 14.50 -24.63
CA GLY A 165 1.05 15.89 -25.03
C GLY A 165 0.64 16.93 -23.98
N ASP A 166 -0.09 16.52 -22.95
CA ASP A 166 -0.54 17.36 -21.83
C ASP A 166 -0.80 16.51 -20.56
N SER A 167 -1.04 17.15 -19.42
CA SER A 167 -1.42 16.53 -18.15
C SER A 167 -2.90 16.77 -17.76
N THR A 168 -3.78 16.92 -18.74
CA THR A 168 -5.23 17.10 -18.54
C THR A 168 -5.90 15.79 -18.11
N GLY A 169 -6.58 15.79 -16.96
CA GLY A 169 -7.28 14.62 -16.42
C GLY A 169 -8.42 14.99 -15.46
N TYR A 170 -9.12 13.95 -15.01
CA TYR A 170 -10.07 13.99 -13.90
C TYR A 170 -9.38 13.71 -12.56
N GLU A 171 -8.34 12.87 -12.58
CA GLU A 171 -7.64 12.41 -11.38
C GLU A 171 -6.21 11.94 -11.73
N LEU A 172 -5.28 12.16 -10.80
CA LEU A 172 -3.94 11.59 -10.80
C LEU A 172 -3.65 11.05 -9.39
N ASP A 173 -3.59 9.74 -9.27
CA ASP A 173 -3.25 9.04 -8.03
C ASP A 173 -1.78 8.65 -8.05
N LEU A 174 -1.08 8.97 -6.97
CA LEU A 174 0.35 8.71 -6.80
C LEU A 174 0.56 7.76 -5.61
N TYR A 175 1.05 6.56 -5.90
CA TYR A 175 1.58 5.62 -4.90
C TYR A 175 3.12 5.63 -4.99
N PRO A 176 3.86 5.08 -4.01
CA PRO A 176 5.32 5.05 -4.07
C PRO A 176 5.89 4.38 -5.32
N GLU A 177 5.27 3.32 -5.85
CA GLU A 177 5.83 2.51 -6.96
C GLU A 177 5.04 2.59 -8.29
N TYR A 178 3.84 3.18 -8.28
CA TYR A 178 2.99 3.31 -9.46
C TYR A 178 2.10 4.56 -9.36
N ALA A 179 1.55 4.98 -10.49
CA ALA A 179 0.55 6.06 -10.56
C ALA A 179 -0.61 5.66 -11.47
N ILE A 180 -1.78 6.25 -11.26
CA ILE A 180 -2.96 6.08 -12.13
C ILE A 180 -3.38 7.47 -12.60
N ILE A 181 -3.56 7.67 -13.90
CA ILE A 181 -4.13 8.91 -14.45
C ILE A 181 -5.45 8.62 -15.18
N GLU A 182 -6.52 9.26 -14.75
CA GLU A 182 -7.85 9.16 -15.37
C GLU A 182 -8.07 10.36 -16.29
N ARG A 183 -8.26 10.11 -17.59
CA ARG A 183 -8.39 11.14 -18.63
C ARG A 183 -9.74 11.05 -19.34
N ALA A 184 -10.20 12.14 -19.97
CA ALA A 184 -11.39 12.10 -20.82
C ALA A 184 -11.25 11.08 -21.96
N ASP A 185 -12.30 10.30 -22.22
CA ASP A 185 -12.37 9.43 -23.39
C ASP A 185 -12.82 10.26 -24.63
N PRO A 186 -12.03 10.31 -25.71
CA PRO A 186 -12.41 11.05 -26.93
C PRO A 186 -13.51 10.36 -27.73
N ASP A 187 -13.72 9.05 -27.54
CA ASP A 187 -14.71 8.24 -28.25
C ASP A 187 -16.07 8.23 -27.52
N GLU A 188 -16.05 8.31 -26.18
CA GLU A 188 -17.23 8.23 -25.30
C GLU A 188 -17.34 9.48 -24.38
N PRO A 189 -18.22 10.47 -24.67
CA PRO A 189 -18.32 11.72 -23.90
C PRO A 189 -18.75 11.61 -22.42
N LYS A 190 -19.13 10.41 -21.98
CA LYS A 190 -19.37 10.06 -20.56
C LYS A 190 -18.43 8.96 -20.05
N GLY A 191 -17.39 8.66 -20.79
CA GLY A 191 -16.31 7.76 -20.44
C GLY A 191 -15.12 8.53 -19.87
N LEU A 192 -14.25 7.77 -19.21
CA LEU A 192 -12.88 8.12 -18.99
C LEU A 192 -11.99 6.93 -19.38
N ILE A 193 -10.74 7.23 -19.68
CA ILE A 193 -9.69 6.24 -19.90
C ILE A 193 -8.73 6.32 -18.72
N SER A 194 -8.55 5.19 -18.03
CA SER A 194 -7.65 5.04 -16.90
C SER A 194 -6.33 4.41 -17.38
N TYR A 195 -5.20 5.03 -17.04
CA TYR A 195 -3.87 4.55 -17.41
C TYR A 195 -3.04 4.27 -16.14
N LEU A 196 -2.72 3.01 -15.90
CA LEU A 196 -1.70 2.62 -14.92
C LEU A 196 -0.30 2.93 -15.48
N TYR A 197 0.53 3.57 -14.66
CA TYR A 197 1.96 3.78 -14.88
C TYR A 197 2.76 3.01 -13.84
N ARG A 198 3.63 2.10 -14.27
CA ARG A 198 4.51 1.31 -13.40
C ARG A 198 5.85 1.05 -14.10
N GLU A 199 6.93 0.97 -13.33
CA GLU A 199 8.30 0.67 -13.80
C GLU A 199 8.83 1.52 -14.98
N GLY A 200 8.24 2.70 -15.24
CA GLY A 200 8.65 3.60 -16.33
C GLY A 200 7.83 3.50 -17.62
N THR A 201 6.84 2.60 -17.68
CA THR A 201 5.88 2.46 -18.79
C THR A 201 4.45 2.76 -18.33
N PHE A 202 3.56 2.95 -19.30
CA PHE A 202 2.12 2.89 -19.08
C PHE A 202 1.59 1.58 -19.70
N ASP A 203 0.71 0.92 -18.99
CA ASP A 203 0.08 -0.33 -19.44
C ASP A 203 -1.07 -0.08 -20.44
N ASP A 204 -1.72 -1.15 -20.90
CA ASP A 204 -2.94 -1.09 -21.70
C ASP A 204 -4.09 -0.47 -20.87
N PRO A 205 -4.85 0.49 -21.42
CA PRO A 205 -5.77 1.28 -20.61
C PRO A 205 -7.20 0.75 -20.54
N ASP A 206 -7.80 0.85 -19.36
CA ASP A 206 -9.20 0.53 -19.12
C ASP A 206 -10.12 1.72 -19.42
N ARG A 207 -11.28 1.44 -20.03
CA ARG A 207 -12.35 2.41 -20.30
C ARG A 207 -13.52 2.20 -19.37
N ARG A 208 -13.95 3.24 -18.65
CA ARG A 208 -15.07 3.16 -17.70
C ARG A 208 -15.94 4.42 -17.71
N PRO A 209 -17.23 4.36 -17.32
CA PRO A 209 -18.06 5.55 -17.16
C PRO A 209 -17.44 6.52 -16.15
N ARG A 210 -17.36 7.82 -16.50
CA ARG A 210 -16.72 8.84 -15.67
C ARG A 210 -17.55 9.14 -14.42
N SER A 211 -16.89 9.23 -13.26
CA SER A 211 -17.54 9.52 -11.96
C SER A 211 -17.34 10.97 -11.49
N PHE A 212 -16.60 11.77 -12.24
CA PHE A 212 -16.25 13.16 -11.92
C PHE A 212 -16.52 14.07 -13.12
N ASP A 213 -16.91 15.33 -12.86
CA ASP A 213 -17.20 16.34 -13.88
C ASP A 213 -16.04 17.34 -14.12
N ASN A 214 -15.19 17.58 -13.12
CA ASN A 214 -14.12 18.58 -13.21
C ASN A 214 -12.93 18.02 -14.00
N LEU A 215 -12.67 18.58 -15.18
CA LEU A 215 -11.47 18.29 -15.98
C LEU A 215 -10.46 19.44 -15.80
N GLY A 216 -9.18 19.12 -15.60
CA GLY A 216 -8.13 20.13 -15.42
C GLY A 216 -6.73 19.54 -15.55
N ASP A 217 -5.71 20.40 -15.49
CA ASP A 217 -4.30 19.97 -15.55
C ASP A 217 -3.88 19.39 -14.18
N VAL A 218 -3.90 18.04 -14.06
CA VAL A 218 -3.50 17.33 -12.84
C VAL A 218 -1.99 17.30 -12.62
N GLY A 219 -1.19 17.82 -13.56
CA GLY A 219 0.26 18.05 -13.39
C GLY A 219 0.61 19.46 -12.90
N ALA A 220 -0.34 20.40 -12.87
CA ALA A 220 -0.10 21.81 -12.56
C ALA A 220 -0.01 22.11 -11.05
N PHE A 221 0.97 21.50 -10.37
CA PHE A 221 1.24 21.73 -8.94
C PHE A 221 2.72 21.91 -8.61
N ASP A 222 3.02 22.54 -7.48
CA ASP A 222 4.39 22.65 -6.96
C ASP A 222 4.86 21.29 -6.41
N GLN A 223 5.55 20.54 -7.27
CA GLN A 223 6.13 19.24 -6.95
C GLN A 223 7.05 19.28 -5.72
N ALA A 224 7.80 20.37 -5.50
CA ALA A 224 8.72 20.49 -4.38
C ALA A 224 7.98 20.72 -3.05
N ALA A 225 6.95 21.57 -3.05
CA ALA A 225 6.08 21.78 -1.90
C ALA A 225 5.32 20.48 -1.53
N ILE A 226 4.71 19.81 -2.52
CA ILE A 226 3.97 18.56 -2.31
C ILE A 226 4.89 17.43 -1.81
N LEU A 227 6.09 17.24 -2.40
CA LEU A 227 7.09 16.29 -1.88
C LEU A 227 7.58 16.63 -0.47
N GLY A 228 7.63 17.91 -0.10
CA GLY A 228 7.91 18.36 1.26
C GLY A 228 6.82 17.91 2.24
N ILE A 229 5.54 18.08 1.88
CA ILE A 229 4.39 17.70 2.70
C ILE A 229 4.27 16.18 2.82
N ILE A 230 4.44 15.42 1.72
CA ILE A 230 4.47 13.95 1.73
C ILE A 230 5.43 13.43 2.81
N ARG A 231 6.66 13.92 2.83
CA ARG A 231 7.71 13.49 3.79
C ARG A 231 7.41 13.85 5.25
N GLY A 232 6.56 14.84 5.50
CA GLY A 232 6.12 15.27 6.82
C GLY A 232 4.73 14.79 7.22
N ALA A 233 4.02 14.05 6.35
CA ALA A 233 2.59 13.81 6.48
C ALA A 233 2.25 13.02 7.76
N ALA A 234 2.92 11.89 7.99
CA ALA A 234 2.71 11.05 9.17
C ALA A 234 2.96 11.81 10.47
N GLN A 235 4.03 12.61 10.55
CA GLN A 235 4.41 13.38 11.73
C GLN A 235 3.42 14.53 11.99
N THR A 236 2.95 15.19 10.93
CA THR A 236 1.94 16.26 10.99
C THR A 236 0.56 15.74 11.41
N LEU A 237 0.23 14.51 11.02
CA LEU A 237 -1.00 13.80 11.41
C LEU A 237 -0.91 13.08 12.77
N GLY A 238 0.26 13.10 13.42
CA GLY A 238 0.49 12.47 14.73
C GLY A 238 0.68 10.95 14.70
N ILE A 239 0.86 10.36 13.53
CA ILE A 239 0.96 8.90 13.33
C ILE A 239 2.38 8.43 13.68
N ASP A 240 2.58 7.94 14.91
CA ASP A 240 3.85 7.38 15.37
C ASP A 240 4.27 6.19 14.48
N ARG A 241 5.36 6.33 13.71
CA ARG A 241 5.79 5.33 12.69
C ARG A 241 4.75 5.09 11.59
N GLY A 242 3.96 6.11 11.26
CA GLY A 242 3.24 6.13 9.99
C GLY A 242 4.20 6.41 8.83
N GLU A 243 3.86 5.89 7.65
CA GLU A 243 4.52 6.20 6.38
C GLU A 243 3.51 6.88 5.43
N PRO A 244 3.94 7.69 4.45
CA PRO A 244 3.05 8.22 3.42
C PRO A 244 2.56 7.08 2.52
N SER A 245 1.24 6.97 2.30
CA SER A 245 0.66 5.82 1.60
C SER A 245 0.29 6.09 0.15
N HIS A 246 -0.44 7.17 -0.11
CA HIS A 246 -0.83 7.62 -1.45
C HIS A 246 -1.13 9.12 -1.47
N VAL A 247 -1.19 9.71 -2.65
CA VAL A 247 -1.64 11.09 -2.87
C VAL A 247 -2.66 11.11 -3.99
N ILE A 248 -3.82 11.72 -3.73
CA ILE A 248 -4.90 11.89 -4.70
C ILE A 248 -4.91 13.35 -5.17
N ILE A 249 -4.80 13.58 -6.48
CA ILE A 249 -4.83 14.91 -7.11
C ILE A 249 -6.07 15.01 -8.01
N ARG A 250 -7.00 15.91 -7.67
CA ARG A 250 -8.24 16.13 -8.44
C ARG A 250 -8.46 17.62 -8.78
N PRO A 251 -8.94 17.95 -9.99
CA PRO A 251 -9.43 19.30 -10.29
C PRO A 251 -10.66 19.64 -9.45
N ASN A 252 -10.68 20.86 -8.91
CA ASN A 252 -11.82 21.40 -8.17
C ASN A 252 -12.75 22.21 -9.09
N ALA A 253 -13.95 22.56 -8.61
CA ALA A 253 -14.94 23.29 -9.40
C ALA A 253 -14.57 24.77 -9.68
N GLU A 254 -13.45 25.24 -9.11
CA GLU A 254 -12.92 26.60 -9.24
C GLU A 254 -11.77 26.67 -10.27
N GLY A 255 -11.39 25.53 -10.87
CA GLY A 255 -10.31 25.41 -11.87
C GLY A 255 -8.91 25.24 -11.28
N GLY A 256 -8.78 25.07 -9.97
CA GLY A 256 -7.53 24.67 -9.29
C GLY A 256 -7.48 23.17 -9.00
N LEU A 257 -6.43 22.73 -8.30
CA LEU A 257 -6.32 21.36 -7.79
C LEU A 257 -6.62 21.30 -6.29
N GLN A 258 -7.30 20.25 -5.85
CA GLN A 258 -7.29 19.79 -4.46
C GLN A 258 -6.42 18.54 -4.39
N ILE A 259 -5.42 18.56 -3.51
CA ILE A 259 -4.44 17.49 -3.35
C ILE A 259 -4.58 16.92 -1.93
N ASN A 260 -4.92 15.64 -1.83
CA ASN A 260 -5.05 14.92 -0.56
C ASN A 260 -3.87 13.98 -0.38
N ILE A 261 -3.03 14.23 0.63
CA ILE A 261 -1.81 13.49 0.93
C ILE A 261 -2.07 12.59 2.13
N TYR A 262 -2.09 11.28 1.93
CA TYR A 262 -2.42 10.29 2.96
C TYR A 262 -1.17 9.72 3.62
N ALA A 263 -1.27 9.46 4.92
CA ALA A 263 -0.29 8.68 5.67
C ALA A 263 -0.99 7.65 6.56
N SER A 264 -0.35 6.52 6.81
CA SER A 264 -0.93 5.43 7.59
C SER A 264 0.10 4.56 8.30
N ARG A 265 -0.30 3.92 9.41
CA ARG A 265 0.43 2.85 10.09
C ARG A 265 -0.33 1.53 9.93
N GLY A 266 -0.09 0.85 8.80
CA GLY A 266 -0.85 -0.34 8.40
C GLY A 266 -2.35 -0.05 8.30
N ASN A 267 -3.17 -1.08 8.53
CA ASN A 267 -4.58 -1.11 8.14
C ASN A 267 -5.56 -0.53 9.18
N TYR A 268 -5.06 0.17 10.21
CA TYR A 268 -5.85 0.56 11.40
C TYR A 268 -5.77 2.04 11.79
N GLU A 269 -4.85 2.79 11.20
CA GLU A 269 -4.55 4.16 11.60
C GLU A 269 -4.09 4.94 10.36
N SER A 270 -5.01 5.69 9.77
CA SER A 270 -4.78 6.48 8.56
C SER A 270 -5.36 7.89 8.74
N GLY A 271 -4.74 8.87 8.09
CA GLY A 271 -5.20 10.25 8.04
C GLY A 271 -4.68 10.93 6.78
N TYR A 272 -5.15 12.14 6.50
CA TYR A 272 -4.70 12.91 5.33
C TYR A 272 -4.61 14.41 5.56
N ILE A 273 -3.76 15.03 4.75
CA ILE A 273 -3.57 16.48 4.65
C ILE A 273 -4.15 16.92 3.31
N SER A 274 -5.11 17.84 3.32
CA SER A 274 -5.70 18.39 2.10
C SER A 274 -5.17 19.81 1.85
N VAL A 275 -4.52 20.02 0.70
CA VAL A 275 -3.88 21.28 0.29
C VAL A 275 -4.27 21.65 -1.15
N ASP A 276 -4.01 22.90 -1.53
CA ASP A 276 -4.11 23.36 -2.92
C ASP A 276 -2.87 22.99 -3.76
N ALA A 277 -2.91 23.37 -5.05
CA ALA A 277 -1.84 23.15 -6.04
C ALA A 277 -0.46 23.75 -5.66
N GLN A 278 -0.36 24.60 -4.64
CA GLN A 278 0.90 25.19 -4.17
C GLN A 278 1.35 24.59 -2.81
N GLY A 279 0.66 23.56 -2.33
CA GLY A 279 0.88 23.00 -0.99
C GLY A 279 0.37 23.91 0.13
N LEU A 280 -0.47 24.91 -0.18
CA LEU A 280 -0.96 25.89 0.77
C LEU A 280 -2.37 25.53 1.27
N ASN A 281 -2.87 26.34 2.21
CA ASN A 281 -4.18 26.20 2.86
C ASN A 281 -4.48 24.81 3.48
N PRO A 282 -3.54 24.21 4.25
CA PRO A 282 -3.65 22.84 4.74
C PRO A 282 -4.84 22.64 5.70
N LYS A 283 -5.65 21.63 5.40
CA LYS A 283 -6.69 21.07 6.29
C LYS A 283 -6.21 19.70 6.76
N LEU A 284 -6.23 19.45 8.07
CA LEU A 284 -5.76 18.21 8.67
C LEU A 284 -6.91 17.28 9.03
N TYR A 285 -6.82 16.03 8.59
CA TYR A 285 -7.78 14.95 8.88
C TYR A 285 -7.00 13.81 9.58
N PRO A 286 -6.73 13.93 10.89
CA PRO A 286 -5.97 12.93 11.65
C PRO A 286 -6.76 11.61 11.82
N PRO A 287 -6.11 10.52 12.26
CA PRO A 287 -6.77 9.24 12.56
C PRO A 287 -7.90 9.34 13.60
N SER A 288 -8.80 8.35 13.58
CA SER A 288 -10.01 8.24 14.41
C SER A 288 -9.92 7.25 15.56
#